data_AF-A0A9P0JP35-F1
#
_entry.id   AF-A0A9P0JP35-F1
#
_cell.length_a   1.000
_cell.length_b   1.000
_cell.length_c   1.000
_cell.angle_alpha   90.00
_cell.angle_beta   90.00
_cell.angle_gamma   90.00
#
_symmetry.space_group_name_H-M   'P 1'
#
loop_
_entity.id
_entity.type
_entity.pdbx_description
1 polymer ?
#
loop_
_entity_poly.entity_id
_entity_poly.type
_entity_poly.pdbx_seq_one_letter_code
_entity_poly.pdbx_strand_id
1 'polypeptide(L)'
;MSDLKDFLENIRRFSPRIGEVAMRHTSEQLASDPTIIGRKKKRNATVQQGYSSEEDLSAQELIDFSPIYRGLHIAHILGRSSTFESYYRAERTKQARLVLQPPTNMHESEESYKVYIHSVLGFFILEDHVLNTGKGLITRAFLDDMWSMALSKIVTALQTHSVTIFFCYSLLIQHLLTTLYTMYM
;
A
#
# COMPACT_ATOMS: atom_id res chain seq x y z
N MET A 1 -6.24 3.05 -25.70
CA MET A 1 -5.28 2.02 -25.21
C MET A 1 -4.02 2.67 -24.63
N SER A 2 -3.54 3.80 -25.17
CA SER A 2 -2.48 4.64 -24.55
C SER A 2 -2.83 5.05 -23.12
N ASP A 3 -4.03 5.58 -22.89
CA ASP A 3 -4.40 6.17 -21.61
C ASP A 3 -4.37 5.18 -20.44
N LEU A 4 -4.72 3.91 -20.69
CA LEU A 4 -4.61 2.85 -19.68
C LEU A 4 -3.15 2.48 -19.42
N LYS A 5 -2.33 2.40 -20.46
CA LYS A 5 -0.91 2.09 -20.32
C LYS A 5 -0.19 3.20 -19.57
N ASP A 6 -0.47 4.45 -19.91
CA ASP A 6 0.08 5.63 -19.27
C ASP A 6 -0.38 5.73 -17.82
N PHE A 7 -1.65 5.43 -17.54
CA PHE A 7 -2.15 5.29 -16.17
C PHE A 7 -1.39 4.21 -15.39
N LEU A 8 -1.24 3.01 -15.96
CA LEU A 8 -0.55 1.89 -15.31
C LEU A 8 0.94 2.19 -15.05
N GLU A 9 1.60 2.99 -15.88
CA GLU A 9 2.96 3.48 -15.61
C GLU A 9 2.98 4.54 -14.51
N ASN A 10 2.02 5.46 -14.52
CA ASN A 10 1.97 6.57 -13.57
C ASN A 10 1.58 6.12 -12.15
N ILE A 11 0.64 5.16 -12.02
CA ILE A 11 0.12 4.72 -10.72
C ILE A 11 1.24 4.18 -9.80
N ARG A 12 2.29 3.58 -10.39
CA ARG A 12 3.46 3.06 -9.67
C ARG A 12 4.23 4.17 -8.94
N ARG A 13 4.26 5.39 -9.48
CA ARG A 13 5.00 6.53 -8.89
C ARG A 13 4.35 7.02 -7.60
N PHE A 14 3.06 6.76 -7.42
CA PHE A 14 2.31 7.20 -6.24
C PHE A 14 2.34 6.18 -5.09
N SER A 15 2.68 4.92 -5.37
CA SER A 15 2.69 3.85 -4.35
C SER A 15 3.53 4.21 -3.11
N PRO A 16 4.78 4.71 -3.22
CA PRO A 16 5.56 5.04 -2.02
C PRO A 16 4.89 6.11 -1.14
N ARG A 17 4.34 7.17 -1.75
CA ARG A 17 3.66 8.24 -1.02
C ARG A 17 2.40 7.74 -0.32
N ILE A 18 1.64 6.85 -0.96
CA ILE A 18 0.45 6.24 -0.36
C ILE A 18 0.81 5.39 0.86
N GLY A 19 1.83 4.54 0.72
CA GLY A 19 2.27 3.70 1.82
C GLY A 19 2.80 4.51 3.00
N GLU A 20 3.50 5.62 2.73
CA GLU A 20 3.98 6.54 3.76
C GLU A 20 2.82 7.19 4.54
N VAL A 21 1.85 7.77 3.82
CA VAL A 21 0.67 8.41 4.43
C VAL A 21 -0.13 7.40 5.24
N ALA A 22 -0.35 6.18 4.71
CA ALA A 22 -1.04 5.12 5.43
C ALA A 22 -0.29 4.71 6.71
N MET A 23 1.03 4.59 6.66
CA MET A 23 1.84 4.24 7.82
C MET A 23 1.84 5.36 8.88
N ARG A 24 1.89 6.63 8.46
CA ARG A 24 1.78 7.80 9.34
C ARG A 24 0.45 7.82 10.09
N HIS A 25 -0.67 7.71 9.38
CA HIS A 25 -2.00 7.64 10.00
C HIS A 25 -2.12 6.47 10.98
N THR A 26 -1.58 5.30 10.63
CA THR A 26 -1.58 4.12 11.52
C THR A 26 -0.77 4.40 12.80
N SER A 27 0.40 5.03 12.67
CA SER A 27 1.26 5.37 13.81
C SER A 27 0.60 6.42 14.73
N GLU A 28 -0.10 7.41 14.17
CA GLU A 28 -0.80 8.44 14.94
C GLU A 28 -2.02 7.86 15.67
N GLN A 29 -2.76 6.96 15.03
CA GLN A 29 -3.87 6.26 15.66
C GLN A 29 -3.40 5.39 16.84
N LEU A 30 -2.29 4.67 16.69
CA LEU A 30 -1.67 3.89 17.77
C LEU A 30 -1.19 4.78 18.93
N ALA A 31 -0.69 5.98 18.65
CA ALA A 31 -0.29 6.94 19.68
C ALA A 31 -1.50 7.57 20.41
N SER A 32 -2.68 7.53 19.82
CA SER A 32 -3.93 8.08 20.36
C SER A 32 -4.78 7.07 21.16
N ASP A 33 -4.42 5.78 21.16
CA ASP A 33 -5.16 4.72 21.87
C ASP A 33 -5.01 4.87 23.42
N PRO A 34 -6.10 5.11 24.17
CA PRO A 34 -6.04 5.44 25.60
C PRO A 34 -5.76 4.24 26.52
N THR A 35 -5.55 3.03 25.99
CA THR A 35 -5.32 1.82 26.81
C THR A 35 -3.96 1.78 27.53
N ILE A 36 -3.04 2.74 27.28
CA ILE A 36 -1.74 2.87 27.98
C ILE A 36 -1.70 4.12 28.90
N ILE A 37 -2.81 4.83 29.15
CA ILE A 37 -2.80 6.03 30.02
C ILE A 37 -3.16 5.65 31.46
N GLY A 38 -2.24 4.91 32.07
CA GLY A 38 -2.32 4.44 33.46
C GLY A 38 -1.20 4.93 34.37
N ARG A 39 -0.53 6.07 34.12
CA ARG A 39 0.24 6.81 35.16
C ARG A 39 0.80 8.15 34.66
N LYS A 40 0.24 9.24 35.22
CA LYS A 40 0.82 10.57 35.58
C LYS A 40 1.95 11.14 34.69
N LYS A 41 2.07 12.44 34.38
CA LYS A 41 1.37 13.72 34.64
C LYS A 41 2.40 14.78 34.18
N LYS A 42 1.95 15.81 33.44
CA LYS A 42 2.67 17.07 33.15
C LYS A 42 4.03 16.93 32.47
N ARG A 43 4.11 17.38 31.21
CA ARG A 43 5.05 18.45 30.81
C ARG A 43 4.61 19.10 29.49
N ASN A 44 4.23 20.36 29.64
CA ASN A 44 4.27 21.48 28.71
C ASN A 44 3.72 21.27 27.29
N ALA A 45 2.53 21.83 27.09
CA ALA A 45 2.05 22.31 25.81
C ALA A 45 3.07 23.31 25.23
N THR A 46 3.84 22.86 24.24
CA THR A 46 4.39 23.75 23.23
C THR A 46 3.48 23.63 22.03
N VAL A 47 2.63 24.64 21.88
CA VAL A 47 1.83 24.88 20.68
C VAL A 47 2.79 25.07 19.51
N GLN A 48 2.86 24.08 18.62
CA GLN A 48 3.21 24.30 17.22
C GLN A 48 1.92 24.18 16.43
N GLN A 49 1.24 25.32 16.31
CA GLN A 49 0.27 25.59 15.25
C GLN A 49 1.05 25.94 13.98
N GLY A 50 0.66 25.36 12.84
CA GLY A 50 0.89 25.95 11.52
C GLY A 50 1.35 24.93 10.47
N TYR A 51 0.52 24.79 9.43
CA TYR A 51 0.59 23.89 8.25
C TYR A 51 0.11 22.45 8.52
N SER A 52 -0.88 21.88 7.82
CA SER A 52 -1.71 22.37 6.73
C SER A 52 -2.97 21.49 6.67
N SER A 53 -4.16 22.06 6.76
CA SER A 53 -5.45 21.39 6.54
C SER A 53 -5.71 21.06 5.06
N GLU A 54 -4.66 20.78 4.28
CA GLU A 54 -4.72 20.39 2.86
C GLU A 54 -4.05 19.04 2.58
N GLU A 55 -3.53 18.34 3.60
CA GLU A 55 -2.86 17.04 3.45
C GLU A 55 -3.73 15.84 3.86
N ASP A 56 -5.01 16.07 4.17
CA ASP A 56 -5.98 15.06 4.62
C ASP A 56 -6.76 14.42 3.45
N LEU A 57 -6.42 14.76 2.21
CA LEU A 57 -6.85 13.96 1.06
C LEU A 57 -6.14 12.61 1.18
N SER A 58 -6.93 11.53 1.30
CA SER A 58 -6.37 10.18 1.32
C SER A 58 -5.47 10.05 0.08
N ALA A 59 -4.26 9.51 0.22
CA ALA A 59 -3.32 9.48 -0.90
C ALA A 59 -3.88 8.70 -2.13
N GLN A 60 -4.97 7.95 -1.94
CA GLN A 60 -5.81 7.31 -2.95
C GLN A 60 -6.65 8.31 -3.77
N GLU A 61 -7.09 9.44 -3.19
CA GLU A 61 -7.79 10.54 -3.89
C GLU A 61 -6.87 11.32 -4.84
N LEU A 62 -5.55 11.19 -4.69
CA LEU A 62 -4.58 11.78 -5.61
C LEU A 62 -4.52 11.05 -6.97
N ILE A 63 -5.16 9.88 -7.09
CA ILE A 63 -5.11 9.06 -8.29
C ILE A 63 -6.47 9.05 -8.98
N ASP A 64 -6.48 9.47 -10.25
CA ASP A 64 -7.65 9.33 -11.09
C ASP A 64 -7.75 7.90 -11.64
N PHE A 65 -8.63 7.09 -11.05
CA PHE A 65 -8.92 5.72 -11.50
C PHE A 65 -9.83 5.66 -12.75
N SER A 66 -10.34 6.80 -13.23
CA SER A 66 -11.22 6.87 -14.41
C SER A 66 -10.68 6.13 -15.64
N PRO A 67 -9.36 6.16 -15.97
CA PRO A 67 -8.83 5.41 -17.10
C PRO A 67 -9.07 3.89 -17.00
N ILE A 68 -8.99 3.32 -15.80
CA ILE A 68 -9.28 1.90 -15.58
C ILE A 68 -10.76 1.63 -15.81
N TYR A 69 -11.65 2.40 -15.16
CA TYR A 69 -13.09 2.13 -15.22
C TYR A 69 -13.66 2.39 -16.60
N ARG A 70 -13.18 3.43 -17.30
CA ARG A 70 -13.53 3.69 -18.70
C ARG A 70 -13.06 2.54 -19.59
N GLY A 71 -11.83 2.07 -19.39
CA GLY A 71 -11.28 0.92 -20.10
C GLY A 71 -12.13 -0.34 -19.89
N LEU A 72 -12.48 -0.64 -18.65
CA LEU A 72 -13.33 -1.78 -18.28
C LEU A 72 -14.74 -1.66 -18.87
N HIS A 73 -15.35 -0.47 -18.80
CA HIS A 73 -16.68 -0.23 -19.35
C HIS A 73 -16.73 -0.41 -20.87
N ILE A 74 -15.72 0.11 -21.58
CA ILE A 74 -15.58 -0.10 -23.03
C ILE A 74 -15.38 -1.59 -23.34
N ALA A 75 -14.50 -2.27 -22.60
CA ALA A 75 -14.26 -3.70 -22.78
C ALA A 75 -15.53 -4.54 -22.55
N HIS A 76 -16.35 -4.16 -21.57
CA HIS A 76 -17.64 -4.78 -21.30
C HIS A 76 -18.62 -4.60 -22.47
N ILE A 77 -18.78 -3.37 -22.96
CA ILE A 77 -19.63 -3.08 -24.12
C ILE A 77 -19.18 -3.85 -25.37
N LEU A 78 -17.86 -4.01 -25.55
CA LEU A 78 -17.29 -4.73 -26.69
C LEU A 78 -17.26 -6.27 -26.50
N GLY A 79 -17.72 -6.80 -25.37
CA GLY A 79 -17.69 -8.23 -25.06
C GLY A 79 -16.28 -8.81 -24.86
N ARG A 80 -15.30 -7.96 -24.50
CA ARG A 80 -13.87 -8.31 -24.32
C ARG A 80 -13.39 -8.15 -22.88
N SER A 81 -14.29 -8.20 -21.89
CA SER A 81 -13.94 -8.03 -20.47
C SER A 81 -12.85 -9.01 -20.01
N SER A 82 -12.97 -10.29 -20.37
CA SER A 82 -12.00 -11.33 -19.95
C SER A 82 -10.58 -11.04 -20.43
N THR A 83 -10.43 -10.52 -21.66
CA THR A 83 -9.14 -10.08 -22.20
C THR A 83 -8.60 -8.87 -21.44
N PHE A 84 -9.46 -7.89 -21.14
CA PHE A 84 -9.06 -6.70 -20.39
C PHE A 84 -8.64 -7.05 -18.96
N GLU A 85 -9.41 -7.89 -18.27
CA GLU A 85 -9.09 -8.40 -16.94
C GLU A 85 -7.74 -9.13 -16.92
N SER A 86 -7.53 -10.03 -17.89
CA SER A 86 -6.28 -10.78 -18.00
C SER A 86 -5.09 -9.85 -18.24
N TYR A 87 -5.26 -8.85 -19.11
CA TYR A 87 -4.23 -7.85 -19.38
C TYR A 87 -3.89 -7.02 -18.14
N TYR A 88 -4.90 -6.48 -17.45
CA TYR A 88 -4.72 -5.70 -16.24
C TYR A 88 -4.00 -6.52 -15.15
N ARG A 89 -4.51 -7.72 -14.84
CA ARG A 89 -3.94 -8.61 -13.82
C ARG A 89 -2.50 -9.01 -14.13
N ALA A 90 -2.20 -9.33 -15.40
CA ALA A 90 -0.85 -9.65 -15.82
C ALA A 90 0.10 -8.47 -15.61
N GLU A 91 -0.32 -7.25 -15.94
CA GLU A 91 0.50 -6.06 -15.78
C GLU A 91 0.73 -5.70 -14.31
N ARG A 92 -0.33 -5.74 -13.48
CA ARG A 92 -0.19 -5.53 -12.02
C ARG A 92 0.71 -6.58 -11.37
N THR A 93 0.67 -7.83 -11.83
CA THR A 93 1.58 -8.89 -11.37
C THR A 93 3.04 -8.57 -11.69
N LYS A 94 3.34 -8.04 -12.88
CA LYS A 94 4.70 -7.61 -13.22
C LYS A 94 5.16 -6.47 -12.32
N GLN A 95 4.29 -5.48 -12.08
CA GLN A 95 4.62 -4.35 -11.22
C GLN A 95 4.84 -4.76 -9.77
N ALA A 96 4.01 -5.67 -9.22
CA ALA A 96 4.21 -6.22 -7.89
C ALA A 96 5.60 -6.88 -7.77
N ARG A 97 5.99 -7.69 -8.76
CA ARG A 97 7.30 -8.34 -8.76
C ARG A 97 8.46 -7.33 -8.72
N LEU A 98 8.32 -6.18 -9.39
CA LEU A 98 9.33 -5.11 -9.39
C LEU A 98 9.36 -4.36 -8.06
N VAL A 99 8.20 -4.09 -7.45
CA VAL A 99 8.12 -3.41 -6.15
C VAL A 99 8.68 -4.29 -5.03
N LEU A 100 8.52 -5.61 -5.14
CA LEU A 100 9.03 -6.60 -4.19
C LEU A 100 10.51 -6.95 -4.39
N GLN A 101 11.23 -6.30 -5.31
CA GLN A 101 12.68 -6.44 -5.42
C GLN A 101 13.34 -5.47 -4.43
N PRO A 102 14.06 -5.98 -3.42
CA PRO A 102 14.74 -5.13 -2.46
C PRO A 102 15.80 -4.27 -3.15
N PRO A 103 15.86 -2.94 -2.89
CA PRO A 103 16.98 -2.11 -3.32
C PRO A 103 18.30 -2.65 -2.78
N THR A 104 19.38 -2.55 -3.55
CA THR A 104 20.71 -3.03 -3.13
C THR A 104 21.20 -2.36 -1.85
N ASN A 105 20.87 -1.08 -1.68
CA ASN A 105 21.21 -0.25 -0.52
C ASN A 105 20.12 -0.24 0.58
N MET A 106 19.13 -1.15 0.51
CA MET A 106 18.04 -1.20 1.49
C MET A 106 18.55 -1.38 2.93
N HIS A 107 19.65 -2.12 3.09
CA HIS A 107 20.23 -2.45 4.39
C HIS A 107 21.14 -1.36 4.97
N GLU A 108 21.39 -0.28 4.24
CA GLU A 108 22.32 0.77 4.67
C GLU A 108 21.71 1.71 5.72
N SER A 109 20.38 1.87 5.74
CA SER A 109 19.69 2.76 6.68
C SER A 109 18.27 2.30 7.01
N GLU A 110 17.78 2.69 8.19
CA GLU A 110 16.38 2.49 8.56
C GLU A 110 15.41 3.18 7.58
N GLU A 111 15.79 4.34 7.06
CA GLU A 111 15.00 5.10 6.09
C GLU A 111 14.84 4.32 4.77
N SER A 112 15.90 3.65 4.31
CA SER A 112 15.85 2.79 3.12
C SER A 112 14.86 1.64 3.28
N TYR A 113 14.73 1.07 4.49
CA TYR A 113 13.70 0.07 4.79
C TYR A 113 12.30 0.66 4.76
N LYS A 114 12.09 1.83 5.38
CA LYS A 114 10.79 2.52 5.36
C LYS A 114 10.32 2.76 3.95
N VAL A 115 11.18 3.32 3.09
CA VAL A 115 10.86 3.58 1.68
C VAL A 115 10.48 2.29 0.92
N TYR A 116 11.20 1.19 1.16
CA TYR A 116 10.85 -0.11 0.56
C TYR A 116 9.48 -0.60 1.03
N ILE A 117 9.22 -0.58 2.34
CA ILE A 117 7.93 -1.02 2.91
C ILE A 117 6.79 -0.11 2.44
N HIS A 118 6.97 1.21 2.43
CA HIS A 118 5.99 2.16 1.89
C HIS A 118 5.62 1.84 0.44
N SER A 119 6.63 1.53 -0.39
CA SER A 119 6.41 1.17 -1.79
C SER A 119 5.53 -0.09 -1.93
N VAL A 120 5.80 -1.11 -1.12
CA VAL A 120 5.02 -2.36 -1.09
C VAL A 120 3.60 -2.11 -0.58
N LEU A 121 3.45 -1.38 0.52
CA LEU A 121 2.15 -1.11 1.12
C LEU A 121 1.25 -0.31 0.19
N GLY A 122 1.78 0.77 -0.40
CA GLY A 122 0.99 1.56 -1.34
C GLY A 122 0.58 0.78 -2.58
N PHE A 123 1.38 -0.19 -3.02
CA PHE A 123 0.96 -1.10 -4.09
C PHE A 123 -0.30 -1.88 -3.69
N PHE A 124 -0.32 -2.50 -2.51
CA PHE A 124 -1.47 -3.31 -2.06
C PHE A 124 -2.70 -2.48 -1.70
N ILE A 125 -2.52 -1.28 -1.15
CA ILE A 125 -3.61 -0.34 -0.90
C ILE A 125 -4.32 0.04 -2.22
N LEU A 126 -3.56 0.23 -3.30
CA LEU A 126 -4.12 0.51 -4.62
C LEU A 126 -4.88 -0.67 -5.19
N GLU A 127 -4.34 -1.88 -5.08
CA GLU A 127 -5.05 -3.08 -5.54
C GLU A 127 -6.33 -3.33 -4.74
N ASP A 128 -6.30 -3.08 -3.43
CA ASP A 128 -7.48 -3.19 -2.58
C ASP A 128 -8.57 -2.19 -2.99
N HIS A 129 -8.18 -0.95 -3.28
CA HIS A 129 -9.11 0.03 -3.82
C HIS A 129 -9.75 -0.46 -5.13
N VAL A 130 -8.97 -1.00 -6.06
CA VAL A 130 -9.48 -1.52 -7.33
C VAL A 130 -10.32 -2.79 -7.14
N LEU A 131 -10.01 -3.65 -6.16
CA LEU A 131 -10.85 -4.79 -5.79
C LEU A 131 -12.24 -4.33 -5.35
N ASN A 132 -12.32 -3.30 -4.50
CA ASN A 132 -13.57 -2.80 -3.95
C ASN A 132 -14.41 -1.98 -4.94
N THR A 133 -13.79 -1.36 -5.95
CA THR A 133 -14.46 -0.44 -6.89
C THR A 133 -14.56 -0.96 -8.32
N GLY A 134 -13.70 -1.89 -8.71
CA GLY A 134 -13.47 -2.33 -10.09
C GLY A 134 -14.45 -3.38 -10.64
N LYS A 135 -15.59 -3.62 -9.97
CA LYS A 135 -16.68 -4.52 -10.44
C LYS A 135 -16.18 -5.90 -10.95
N GLY A 136 -15.29 -6.55 -10.20
CA GLY A 136 -14.74 -7.86 -10.56
C GLY A 136 -13.49 -7.84 -11.45
N LEU A 137 -12.95 -6.66 -11.79
CA LEU A 137 -11.66 -6.52 -12.48
C LEU A 137 -10.55 -7.29 -11.76
N ILE A 138 -10.52 -7.19 -10.43
CA ILE A 138 -9.70 -7.98 -9.53
C ILE A 138 -10.62 -8.88 -8.72
N THR A 139 -10.17 -10.11 -8.46
CA THR A 139 -10.83 -11.02 -7.52
C THR A 139 -10.05 -11.08 -6.23
N ARG A 140 -10.73 -11.40 -5.13
CA ARG A 140 -10.11 -11.61 -3.83
C ARG A 140 -9.00 -12.67 -3.89
N ALA A 141 -9.26 -13.80 -4.54
CA ALA A 141 -8.27 -14.87 -4.72
C ALA A 141 -6.99 -14.39 -5.42
N PHE A 142 -7.12 -13.56 -6.47
CA PHE A 142 -5.96 -13.00 -7.15
C PHE A 142 -5.11 -12.12 -6.23
N LEU A 143 -5.76 -11.29 -5.41
CA LEU A 143 -5.06 -10.41 -4.49
C LEU A 143 -4.41 -11.18 -3.34
N ASP A 144 -5.07 -12.22 -2.83
CA ASP A 144 -4.53 -13.13 -1.80
C ASP A 144 -3.29 -13.89 -2.31
N ASP A 145 -3.30 -14.35 -3.58
CA ASP A 145 -2.14 -14.98 -4.21
C ASP A 145 -0.95 -14.02 -4.33
N MET A 146 -1.22 -12.76 -4.73
CA MET A 146 -0.20 -11.72 -4.80
C MET A 146 0.35 -11.38 -3.42
N TRP A 147 -0.51 -11.30 -2.41
CA TRP A 147 -0.11 -11.05 -1.03
C TRP A 147 0.77 -12.17 -0.50
N SER A 148 0.42 -13.43 -0.76
CA SER A 148 1.20 -14.60 -0.36
C SER A 148 2.61 -14.59 -0.98
N MET A 149 2.71 -14.24 -2.26
CA MET A 149 4.00 -14.05 -2.94
C MET A 149 4.80 -12.91 -2.31
N ALA A 150 4.15 -11.78 -2.01
CA ALA A 150 4.78 -10.63 -1.41
C ALA A 150 5.33 -10.93 -0.03
N LEU A 151 4.52 -11.55 0.83
CA LEU A 151 4.90 -11.93 2.18
C LEU A 151 6.13 -12.83 2.16
N SER A 152 6.15 -13.85 1.29
CA SER A 152 7.32 -14.72 1.11
C SER A 152 8.58 -13.93 0.77
N LYS A 153 8.50 -13.01 -0.20
CA LYS A 153 9.65 -12.18 -0.60
C LYS A 153 10.12 -11.20 0.46
N ILE A 154 9.19 -10.56 1.17
CA ILE A 154 9.49 -9.61 2.24
C ILE A 154 10.18 -10.34 3.39
N VAL A 155 9.65 -11.49 3.81
CA VAL A 155 10.27 -12.32 4.85
C VAL A 155 11.68 -12.71 4.46
N THR A 156 11.90 -13.20 3.23
CA THR A 156 13.25 -13.52 2.74
C THR A 156 14.17 -12.29 2.77
N ALA A 157 13.70 -11.14 2.26
CA ALA A 157 14.48 -9.91 2.24
C ALA A 157 14.87 -9.40 3.64
N LEU A 158 13.96 -9.54 4.62
CA LEU A 158 14.20 -9.14 6.01
C LEU A 158 15.13 -10.12 6.73
N GLN A 159 14.98 -11.43 6.50
CA GLN A 159 15.83 -12.47 7.08
C GLN A 159 17.29 -12.33 6.66
N THR A 160 17.57 -11.85 5.45
CA THR A 160 18.93 -11.68 4.96
C THR A 160 19.72 -10.57 5.68
N HIS A 161 19.05 -9.61 6.34
CA HIS A 161 19.73 -8.35 6.70
C HIS A 161 19.69 -7.87 8.16
N SER A 162 18.96 -8.48 9.13
CA SER A 162 19.31 -8.49 10.58
C SER A 162 18.13 -8.77 11.54
N VAL A 163 18.47 -9.41 12.66
CA VAL A 163 17.59 -9.82 13.78
C VAL A 163 16.96 -8.63 14.53
N THR A 164 17.54 -7.43 14.43
CA THR A 164 17.13 -6.20 15.16
C THR A 164 15.89 -5.54 14.57
N ILE A 165 15.71 -5.62 13.25
CA ILE A 165 14.55 -5.06 12.52
C ILE A 165 13.28 -5.85 12.86
N PHE A 166 13.44 -7.15 13.13
CA PHE A 166 12.34 -8.07 13.45
C PHE A 166 11.52 -7.60 14.65
N PHE A 167 12.10 -6.96 15.66
CA PHE A 167 11.36 -6.55 16.87
C PHE A 167 10.58 -5.23 16.73
N CYS A 168 11.11 -4.22 16.04
CA CYS A 168 10.40 -2.94 15.88
C CYS A 168 9.37 -2.97 14.74
N TYR A 169 9.63 -3.71 13.66
CA TYR A 169 8.71 -3.81 12.53
C TYR A 169 7.72 -4.96 12.67
N SER A 170 7.97 -5.99 13.49
CA SER A 170 6.98 -7.07 13.71
C SER A 170 5.68 -6.51 14.28
N LEU A 171 5.72 -5.59 15.26
CA LEU A 171 4.49 -5.00 15.82
C LEU A 171 3.72 -4.16 14.79
N LEU A 172 4.41 -3.34 13.98
CA LEU A 172 3.79 -2.54 12.93
C LEU A 172 3.27 -3.40 11.79
N ILE A 173 4.04 -4.39 11.32
CA ILE A 173 3.62 -5.34 10.28
C ILE A 173 2.49 -6.22 10.78
N GLN A 174 2.50 -6.65 12.04
CA GLN A 174 1.44 -7.43 12.65
C GLN A 174 0.18 -6.58 12.79
N HIS A 175 0.25 -5.32 13.23
CA HIS A 175 -0.91 -4.45 13.25
C HIS A 175 -1.42 -4.15 11.84
N LEU A 176 -0.54 -3.93 10.88
CA LEU A 176 -0.90 -3.65 9.48
C LEU A 176 -1.54 -4.87 8.82
N LEU A 177 -0.98 -6.07 9.06
CA LEU A 177 -1.58 -7.36 8.75
C LEU A 177 -2.92 -7.55 9.45
N THR A 178 -3.08 -7.08 10.69
CA THR A 178 -4.34 -7.15 11.44
C THR A 178 -5.37 -6.20 10.86
N THR A 179 -5.01 -4.95 10.51
CA THR A 179 -5.90 -4.00 9.82
C THR A 179 -6.28 -4.48 8.43
N LEU A 180 -5.33 -5.04 7.66
CA LEU A 180 -5.61 -5.67 6.38
C LEU A 180 -6.53 -6.87 6.60
N TYR A 181 -6.26 -7.73 7.58
CA TYR A 181 -7.11 -8.88 7.93
C TYR A 181 -8.53 -8.47 8.36
N THR A 182 -8.68 -7.40 9.15
CA THR A 182 -9.99 -6.85 9.55
C THR A 182 -10.69 -6.07 8.45
N MET A 183 -9.98 -5.55 7.45
CA MET A 183 -10.60 -5.04 6.21
C MET A 183 -11.02 -6.19 5.27
N TYR A 184 -10.51 -7.40 5.50
CA TYR A 184 -10.63 -8.56 4.62
C TYR A 184 -11.66 -9.60 5.12
N MET A 185 -12.30 -9.36 6.27
CA MET A 185 -13.37 -10.14 6.92
C MET A 185 -14.59 -9.26 7.13
#